data_AF-A0A1M7Y7M0-F1
#
_entry.id   AF-A0A1M7Y7M0-F1
#
_cell.length_a   1.000
_cell.length_b   1.000
_cell.length_c   1.000
_cell.angle_alpha   90.00
_cell.angle_beta   90.00
_cell.angle_gamma   90.00
#
_symmetry.space_group_name_H-M   'P 1'
#
loop_
_entity.id
_entity.type
_entity.pdbx_description
1 polymer ?
#
loop_
_entity_poly.entity_id
_entity_poly.type
_entity_poly.pdbx_seq_one_letter_code
_entity_poly.pdbx_strand_id
1 'polypeptide(L)'
;MVQAGRDSCGQCGCRREEEHKAGCDGEECPVCGKMLIGCCCDALSPHDAEKIILALYRQFNNLESALQAAGEDGCSATSKSSYLQHAVMRYIFEHVPEEARTELARVFHLRFPGLVPQLQDEEGRGYYTAEQLAEALDIPLAEINERIEAMVTAGRTISTGDGRKLRKVH
;
A
#
# COMPACT_ATOMS: atom_id res chain seq x y z
N MET A 1 9.58 -19.58 15.31
CA MET A 1 10.99 -20.04 15.21
C MET A 1 11.53 -19.57 13.87
N VAL A 2 12.45 -18.60 13.89
CA VAL A 2 13.08 -18.04 12.70
C VAL A 2 14.10 -19.04 12.18
N GLN A 3 13.82 -19.72 11.06
CA GLN A 3 14.83 -20.54 10.37
C GLN A 3 15.80 -19.61 9.64
N ALA A 4 16.85 -19.20 10.34
CA ALA A 4 18.06 -18.72 9.72
C ALA A 4 18.79 -19.91 9.06
N GLY A 5 18.98 -19.87 7.74
CA GLY A 5 19.98 -20.73 7.07
C GLY A 5 19.52 -21.70 5.98
N ARG A 6 18.36 -21.53 5.35
CA ARG A 6 18.11 -22.21 4.06
C ARG A 6 18.08 -21.18 2.92
N ASP A 7 18.98 -21.36 1.95
CA ASP A 7 19.04 -20.56 0.73
C ASP A 7 17.83 -20.81 -0.18
N SER A 8 17.05 -21.85 0.10
CA SER A 8 15.82 -22.20 -0.58
C SER A 8 14.70 -22.62 0.37
N CYS A 9 13.46 -22.37 -0.05
CA CYS A 9 12.26 -22.81 0.64
C CYS A 9 12.25 -24.33 0.78
N GLY A 10 12.02 -24.83 2.00
CA GLY A 10 11.99 -26.26 2.29
C GLY A 10 10.85 -27.04 1.64
N GLN A 11 9.88 -26.36 1.03
CA GLN A 11 8.69 -26.96 0.43
C GLN A 11 8.65 -26.81 -1.09
N CYS A 12 8.76 -25.58 -1.62
CA CYS A 12 8.71 -25.36 -3.07
C CYS A 12 10.09 -25.43 -3.74
N GLY A 13 11.17 -25.40 -2.96
CA GLY A 13 12.55 -25.42 -3.43
C GLY A 13 13.04 -24.11 -4.05
N CYS A 14 12.19 -23.07 -4.12
CA CYS A 14 12.56 -21.75 -4.66
C CYS A 14 13.63 -21.10 -3.79
N ARG A 15 14.58 -20.40 -4.40
CA ARG A 15 15.60 -19.65 -3.65
C ARG A 15 14.98 -18.47 -2.92
N ARG A 16 15.68 -17.95 -1.90
CA ARG A 16 15.19 -16.85 -1.04
C ARG A 16 14.78 -15.57 -1.79
N GLU A 17 15.26 -15.38 -3.01
CA GLU A 17 14.97 -14.22 -3.87
C GLU A 17 14.08 -14.56 -5.09
N GLU A 18 13.65 -15.83 -5.21
CA GLU A 18 12.77 -16.29 -6.29
C GLU A 18 11.31 -16.32 -5.81
N GLU A 19 10.38 -16.09 -6.73
CA GLU A 19 8.96 -16.25 -6.46
C GLU A 19 8.65 -17.70 -6.06
N HIS A 20 7.85 -17.86 -5.01
CA HIS A 20 7.40 -19.17 -4.60
C HIS A 20 6.44 -19.76 -5.64
N LYS A 21 6.33 -21.09 -5.67
CA LYS A 21 5.32 -21.77 -6.49
C LYS A 21 3.97 -21.64 -5.80
N ALA A 22 2.93 -21.39 -6.59
CA ALA A 22 1.56 -21.36 -6.13
C ALA A 22 1.22 -22.58 -5.25
N GLY A 23 0.70 -22.32 -4.04
CA GLY A 23 0.32 -23.36 -3.08
C GLY A 23 1.46 -23.82 -2.17
N CYS A 24 2.54 -23.05 -2.08
CA CYS A 24 3.58 -23.23 -1.09
C CYS A 24 3.15 -22.61 0.26
N ASP A 25 3.38 -23.27 1.40
CA ASP A 25 3.05 -22.74 2.73
C ASP A 25 3.85 -21.46 3.03
N GLY A 26 4.99 -21.26 2.36
CA GLY A 26 5.74 -20.00 2.34
C GLY A 26 4.96 -18.80 1.77
N GLU A 27 3.84 -19.03 1.09
CA GLU A 27 2.90 -18.02 0.60
C GLU A 27 1.68 -17.89 1.52
N GLU A 28 1.66 -18.53 2.68
CA GLU A 28 0.56 -18.40 3.65
C GLU A 28 0.87 -17.33 4.71
N CYS A 29 -0.20 -16.68 5.18
CA CYS A 29 -0.11 -15.81 6.33
C CYS A 29 0.23 -16.62 7.60
N PRO A 30 1.27 -16.24 8.36
CA PRO A 30 1.67 -16.97 9.57
C PRO A 30 0.65 -16.89 10.71
N VAL A 31 -0.35 -16.00 10.62
CA VAL A 31 -1.36 -15.78 11.66
C VAL A 31 -2.66 -16.51 11.35
N CYS A 32 -3.13 -16.50 10.10
CA CYS A 32 -4.45 -17.04 9.75
C CYS A 32 -4.41 -18.22 8.78
N GLY A 33 -3.24 -18.59 8.24
CA GLY A 33 -3.07 -19.72 7.31
C GLY A 33 -3.73 -19.54 5.94
N LYS A 34 -4.25 -18.35 5.63
CA LYS A 34 -4.74 -18.03 4.28
C LYS A 34 -3.59 -17.62 3.38
N MET A 35 -3.78 -17.77 2.07
CA MET A 35 -2.86 -17.23 1.07
C MET A 35 -2.59 -15.74 1.32
N LEU A 36 -1.31 -15.37 1.30
CA LEU A 36 -0.81 -14.06 1.74
C LEU A 36 -1.44 -12.94 0.92
N ILE A 37 -1.50 -13.09 -0.41
CA ILE A 37 -2.05 -12.09 -1.33
C ILE A 37 -3.49 -11.68 -0.99
N GLY A 38 -4.30 -12.63 -0.48
CA GLY A 38 -5.68 -12.45 -0.07
C GLY A 38 -5.86 -12.26 1.44
N CYS A 39 -4.78 -12.16 2.23
CA CYS A 39 -4.92 -12.01 3.68
C CYS A 39 -5.42 -10.61 4.05
N CYS A 40 -6.52 -10.57 4.80
CA CYS A 40 -7.12 -9.36 5.38
C CYS A 40 -6.64 -9.08 6.83
N CYS A 41 -5.67 -9.87 7.29
CA CYS A 41 -5.21 -9.92 8.67
C CYS A 41 -4.22 -8.81 9.03
N ASP A 42 -3.55 -8.24 8.03
CA ASP A 42 -2.49 -7.24 8.19
C ASP A 42 -1.40 -7.66 9.18
N ALA A 43 -1.03 -8.94 9.13
CA ALA A 43 -0.08 -9.56 10.07
C ALA A 43 1.39 -9.24 9.76
N LEU A 44 1.67 -8.72 8.55
CA LEU A 44 3.02 -8.36 8.14
C LEU A 44 3.38 -6.96 8.60
N SER A 45 4.69 -6.72 8.75
CA SER A 45 5.20 -5.36 8.88
C SER A 45 4.83 -4.53 7.64
N PRO A 46 4.62 -3.21 7.76
CA PRO A 46 4.43 -2.33 6.61
C PRO A 46 5.49 -2.49 5.51
N HIS A 47 6.75 -2.76 5.88
CA HIS A 47 7.83 -2.96 4.92
C HIS A 47 7.65 -4.23 4.07
N ASP A 48 7.26 -5.36 4.69
CA ASP A 48 7.02 -6.60 3.95
C ASP A 48 5.68 -6.56 3.20
N ALA A 49 4.66 -5.93 3.78
CA ALA A 49 3.40 -5.66 3.11
C ALA A 49 3.61 -4.85 1.81
N GLU A 50 4.40 -3.78 1.85
CA GLU A 50 4.64 -2.93 0.68
C GLU A 50 5.42 -3.66 -0.43
N LYS A 51 6.34 -4.57 -0.08
CA LYS A 51 7.02 -5.42 -1.09
C LYS A 51 6.03 -6.29 -1.85
N ILE A 52 5.09 -6.92 -1.15
CA ILE A 52 4.06 -7.77 -1.77
C ILE A 52 3.12 -6.92 -2.62
N ILE A 53 2.66 -5.80 -2.09
CA ILE A 53 1.80 -4.85 -2.82
C ILE A 53 2.49 -4.38 -4.10
N LEU A 54 3.79 -4.06 -4.05
CA LEU A 54 4.55 -3.64 -5.22
C LEU A 54 4.75 -4.78 -6.23
N ALA A 55 5.03 -6.00 -5.76
CA ALA A 55 5.17 -7.17 -6.61
C ALA A 55 3.86 -7.43 -7.38
N LEU A 56 2.72 -7.44 -6.68
CA LEU A 56 1.39 -7.58 -7.27
C LEU A 56 1.06 -6.43 -8.23
N TYR A 57 1.36 -5.20 -7.82
CA TYR A 57 1.15 -4.01 -8.66
C TYR A 57 1.87 -4.12 -10.01
N ARG A 58 3.10 -4.65 -10.03
CA ARG A 58 3.89 -4.83 -11.25
C ARG A 58 3.34 -5.91 -12.19
N GLN A 59 2.42 -6.76 -11.73
CA GLN A 59 1.78 -7.77 -12.58
C GLN A 59 0.60 -7.20 -13.39
N PHE A 60 0.07 -6.03 -13.03
CA PHE A 60 -1.00 -5.38 -13.79
C PHE A 60 -0.46 -4.69 -15.04
N ASN A 61 -1.03 -5.05 -16.18
CA ASN A 61 -0.59 -4.54 -17.48
C ASN A 61 -1.51 -3.44 -18.03
N ASN A 62 -2.72 -3.32 -17.48
CA ASN A 62 -3.71 -2.30 -17.84
C ASN A 62 -4.81 -2.19 -16.76
N LEU A 63 -5.61 -1.13 -16.85
CA LEU A 63 -6.69 -0.85 -15.89
C LEU A 63 -7.74 -1.97 -15.82
N GLU A 64 -8.03 -2.63 -16.96
CA GLU A 64 -8.98 -3.74 -17.03
C GLU A 64 -8.52 -4.93 -16.18
N SER A 65 -7.24 -5.32 -16.28
CA SER A 65 -6.66 -6.41 -15.47
C SER A 65 -6.71 -6.11 -13.97
N ALA A 66 -6.48 -4.85 -13.57
CA ALA A 66 -6.60 -4.44 -12.18
C ALA A 66 -8.06 -4.49 -11.69
N LEU A 67 -9.01 -4.02 -12.51
CA LEU A 67 -10.44 -4.06 -12.18
C LEU A 67 -11.00 -5.49 -12.08
N GLN A 68 -10.55 -6.40 -12.93
CA GLN A 68 -10.91 -7.82 -12.83
C GLN A 68 -10.44 -8.41 -11.50
N ALA A 69 -9.17 -8.18 -11.14
CA ALA A 69 -8.61 -8.62 -9.86
C ALA A 69 -9.32 -7.99 -8.63
N ALA A 70 -9.88 -6.78 -8.76
CA ALA A 70 -10.68 -6.14 -7.72
C ALA A 70 -11.93 -6.97 -7.33
N GLY A 71 -12.48 -7.72 -8.29
CA GLY A 71 -13.68 -8.52 -8.11
C GLY A 71 -13.44 -9.93 -7.56
N GLU A 72 -12.19 -10.39 -7.52
CA GLU A 72 -11.84 -11.78 -7.20
C GLU A 72 -11.64 -12.05 -5.71
N ASP A 73 -11.45 -11.00 -4.89
CA ASP A 73 -11.14 -11.16 -3.47
C ASP A 73 -11.92 -10.18 -2.59
N GLY A 74 -12.72 -10.74 -1.68
CA GLY A 74 -13.58 -9.99 -0.76
C GLY A 74 -13.16 -10.20 0.68
N CYS A 75 -12.31 -9.32 1.21
CA CYS A 75 -12.28 -9.10 2.65
C CYS A 75 -13.69 -8.74 3.13
N SER A 76 -14.15 -9.35 4.23
CA SER A 76 -15.45 -9.00 4.79
C SER A 76 -15.46 -7.52 5.17
N ALA A 77 -16.64 -6.89 5.19
CA ALA A 77 -16.79 -5.47 5.52
C ALA A 77 -16.24 -5.07 6.90
N THR A 78 -15.98 -6.05 7.77
CA THR A 78 -15.41 -5.87 9.12
C THR A 78 -13.90 -6.14 9.17
N SER A 79 -13.28 -6.54 8.07
CA SER A 79 -11.86 -6.86 7.98
C SER A 79 -11.10 -5.79 7.20
N LYS A 80 -9.79 -5.68 7.46
CA LYS A 80 -8.90 -4.79 6.69
C LYS A 80 -8.79 -5.29 5.24
N SER A 81 -8.30 -4.45 4.33
CA SER A 81 -8.14 -4.82 2.92
C SER A 81 -7.01 -5.84 2.72
N SER A 82 -7.10 -6.68 1.68
CA SER A 82 -6.02 -7.61 1.31
C SER A 82 -4.88 -6.91 0.58
N TYR A 83 -3.70 -7.52 0.55
CA TYR A 83 -2.56 -6.96 -0.21
C TYR A 83 -2.87 -6.85 -1.71
N LEU A 84 -3.66 -7.78 -2.26
CA LEU A 84 -4.18 -7.68 -3.63
C LEU A 84 -5.06 -6.44 -3.80
N GLN A 85 -6.02 -6.21 -2.89
CA GLN A 85 -6.88 -5.02 -2.94
C GLN A 85 -6.04 -3.73 -2.85
N HIS A 86 -5.02 -3.69 -1.99
CA HIS A 86 -4.08 -2.56 -1.93
C HIS A 86 -3.34 -2.32 -3.26
N ALA A 87 -2.85 -3.38 -3.90
CA ALA A 87 -2.15 -3.30 -5.18
C ALA A 87 -3.09 -2.85 -6.32
N VAL A 88 -4.30 -3.40 -6.38
CA VAL A 88 -5.33 -3.03 -7.35
C VAL A 88 -5.72 -1.57 -7.20
N MET A 89 -6.09 -1.14 -5.98
CA MET A 89 -6.48 0.24 -5.72
C MET A 89 -5.36 1.19 -6.11
N ARG A 90 -4.11 0.87 -5.74
CA ARG A 90 -2.94 1.64 -6.16
C ARG A 90 -2.86 1.76 -7.69
N TYR A 91 -2.95 0.65 -8.41
CA TYR A 91 -2.85 0.66 -9.88
C TYR A 91 -3.94 1.52 -10.51
N ILE A 92 -5.17 1.38 -10.03
CA ILE A 92 -6.31 2.19 -10.46
C ILE A 92 -5.99 3.67 -10.24
N PHE A 93 -5.60 4.07 -9.02
CA PHE A 93 -5.30 5.48 -8.71
C PHE A 93 -4.20 6.08 -9.59
N GLU A 94 -3.17 5.31 -9.94
CA GLU A 94 -2.05 5.78 -10.77
C GLU A 94 -2.41 5.86 -12.26
N HIS A 95 -3.41 5.10 -12.74
CA HIS A 95 -3.73 4.98 -14.18
C HIS A 95 -5.13 5.47 -14.57
N VAL A 96 -5.96 5.91 -13.62
CA VAL A 96 -7.26 6.51 -13.96
C VAL A 96 -7.11 7.88 -14.65
N PRO A 97 -8.03 8.23 -15.56
CA PRO A 97 -8.09 9.55 -16.17
C PRO A 97 -8.11 10.68 -15.13
N GLU A 98 -7.65 11.88 -15.52
CA GLU A 98 -7.56 13.05 -14.63
C GLU A 98 -8.93 13.42 -14.05
N GLU A 99 -10.00 13.27 -14.83
CA GLU A 99 -11.38 13.53 -14.42
C GLU A 99 -11.81 12.60 -13.27
N ALA A 100 -11.44 11.32 -13.36
CA ALA A 100 -11.70 10.34 -12.31
C ALA A 100 -10.83 10.58 -11.08
N ARG A 101 -9.56 11.02 -11.24
CA ARG A 101 -8.70 11.43 -10.12
C ARG A 101 -9.27 12.62 -9.37
N THR A 102 -9.81 13.60 -10.09
CA THR A 102 -10.47 14.77 -9.50
C THR A 102 -11.68 14.36 -8.67
N GLU A 103 -12.52 13.46 -9.20
CA GLU A 103 -13.70 12.97 -8.48
C GLU A 103 -13.31 12.13 -7.25
N LEU A 104 -12.29 11.28 -7.35
CA LEU A 104 -11.75 10.52 -6.22
C LEU A 104 -11.20 11.44 -5.13
N ALA A 105 -10.46 12.49 -5.52
CA ALA A 105 -9.99 13.50 -4.58
C ALA A 105 -11.18 14.20 -3.90
N ARG A 106 -12.25 14.53 -4.63
CA ARG A 106 -13.47 15.13 -4.07
C ARG A 106 -14.12 14.20 -3.04
N VAL A 107 -14.28 12.92 -3.37
CA VAL A 107 -14.86 11.91 -2.46
C VAL A 107 -13.99 11.70 -1.22
N PHE A 108 -12.67 11.72 -1.37
CA PHE A 108 -11.74 11.65 -0.24
C PHE A 108 -11.96 12.81 0.74
N HIS A 109 -12.04 14.05 0.27
CA HIS A 109 -12.30 15.20 1.15
C HIS A 109 -13.71 15.18 1.76
N LEU A 110 -14.71 14.61 1.08
CA LEU A 110 -16.02 14.38 1.70
C LEU A 110 -15.95 13.37 2.86
N ARG A 111 -15.09 12.36 2.74
CA ARG A 111 -14.87 11.36 3.79
C ARG A 111 -14.06 11.92 4.96
N PHE A 112 -13.12 12.81 4.68
CA PHE A 112 -12.21 13.43 5.64
C PHE A 112 -12.29 14.97 5.57
N PRO A 113 -13.42 15.58 5.98
CA PRO A 113 -13.68 17.01 5.79
C PRO A 113 -12.70 17.95 6.52
N GLY A 114 -11.97 17.45 7.52
CA GLY A 114 -10.93 18.20 8.25
C GLY A 114 -9.51 17.95 7.74
N LEU A 115 -9.31 17.00 6.82
CA LEU A 115 -7.99 16.67 6.30
C LEU A 115 -7.68 17.59 5.11
N VAL A 116 -7.14 18.76 5.42
CA VAL A 116 -6.64 19.74 4.44
C VAL A 116 -5.11 19.87 4.54
N PRO A 117 -4.36 19.94 3.42
CA PRO A 117 -2.91 20.10 3.48
C PRO A 117 -2.51 21.37 4.24
N GLN A 118 -1.72 21.24 5.31
CA GLN A 118 -1.22 22.40 6.07
C GLN A 118 0.03 23.04 5.46
N LEU A 119 0.63 22.37 4.48
CA LEU A 119 1.83 22.83 3.80
C LEU A 119 1.57 22.96 2.30
N GLN A 120 2.18 23.95 1.68
CA GLN A 120 2.11 24.17 0.23
C GLN A 120 3.47 24.57 -0.33
N ASP A 121 3.81 24.08 -1.52
CA ASP A 121 5.00 24.54 -2.24
C ASP A 121 4.72 25.80 -3.11
N GLU A 122 5.77 26.30 -3.78
CA GLU A 122 5.67 27.48 -4.65
C GLU A 122 4.77 27.27 -5.88
N GLU A 123 4.55 26.02 -6.29
CA GLU A 123 3.65 25.64 -7.40
C GLU A 123 2.19 25.48 -6.96
N GLY A 124 1.91 25.64 -5.65
CA GLY A 124 0.57 25.51 -5.10
C GLY A 124 0.18 24.08 -4.74
N ARG A 125 1.09 23.10 -4.80
CA ARG A 125 0.80 21.71 -4.40
C ARG A 125 0.74 21.62 -2.88
N GLY A 126 -0.32 21.00 -2.37
CA GLY A 126 -0.52 20.76 -0.94
C GLY A 126 0.22 19.51 -0.46
N TYR A 127 0.80 19.57 0.73
CA TYR A 127 1.44 18.45 1.42
C TYR A 127 0.80 18.25 2.78
N TYR A 128 0.57 16.97 3.13
CA TYR A 128 0.11 16.56 4.44
C TYR A 128 1.33 16.21 5.31
N THR A 129 1.28 16.59 6.59
CA THR A 129 2.26 16.05 7.55
C THR A 129 1.86 14.65 7.99
N ALA A 130 2.81 13.88 8.52
CA ALA A 130 2.54 12.56 9.05
C ALA A 130 1.53 12.60 10.22
N GLU A 131 1.57 13.66 11.03
CA GLU A 131 0.63 13.90 12.13
C GLU A 131 -0.80 14.12 11.62
N GLN A 132 -0.97 14.89 10.53
CA GLN A 132 -2.28 15.10 9.92
C GLN A 132 -2.90 13.77 9.45
N LEU A 133 -2.06 12.91 8.85
CA LEU A 133 -2.51 11.59 8.39
C LEU A 133 -2.81 10.66 9.58
N ALA A 134 -1.99 10.68 10.62
CA ALA A 134 -2.22 9.90 11.83
C ALA A 134 -3.56 10.25 12.50
N GLU A 135 -3.85 11.54 12.65
CA GLU A 135 -5.10 12.03 13.24
C GLU A 135 -6.31 11.69 12.36
N ALA A 136 -6.23 11.94 11.05
CA ALA A 136 -7.37 11.72 10.15
C ALA A 136 -7.69 10.24 9.92
N LEU A 137 -6.68 9.36 10.00
CA LEU A 137 -6.84 7.92 9.80
C LEU A 137 -7.03 7.15 11.11
N ASP A 138 -6.93 7.81 12.25
CA ASP A 138 -6.99 7.21 13.60
C ASP A 138 -6.01 6.03 13.76
N ILE A 139 -4.76 6.24 13.31
CA ILE A 139 -3.66 5.26 13.47
C ILE A 139 -2.42 5.89 14.08
N PRO A 140 -1.56 5.12 14.79
CA PRO A 140 -0.38 5.67 15.43
C PRO A 140 0.58 6.37 14.45
N LEU A 141 1.15 7.51 14.86
CA LEU A 141 2.16 8.23 14.07
C LEU A 141 3.36 7.35 13.67
N ALA A 142 3.76 6.44 14.55
CA ALA A 142 4.83 5.48 14.26
C ALA A 142 4.48 4.58 13.05
N GLU A 143 3.23 4.14 12.96
CA GLU A 143 2.74 3.33 11.84
C GLU A 143 2.69 4.13 10.53
N ILE A 144 2.28 5.40 10.59
CA ILE A 144 2.34 6.30 9.42
C ILE A 144 3.78 6.45 8.92
N ASN A 145 4.73 6.71 9.83
CA ASN A 145 6.13 6.87 9.47
C ASN A 145 6.71 5.59 8.87
N GLU A 146 6.42 4.43 9.46
CA GLU A 146 6.86 3.13 8.94
C GLU A 146 6.29 2.86 7.54
N ARG A 147 5.02 3.22 7.29
CA ARG A 147 4.39 3.12 5.96
C ARG A 147 5.06 4.06 4.94
N ILE A 148 5.36 5.30 5.32
CA ILE A 148 6.05 6.26 4.45
C ILE A 148 7.45 5.74 4.10
N GLU A 149 8.21 5.28 5.09
CA GLU A 149 9.56 4.73 4.90
C GLU A 149 9.55 3.48 4.00
N ALA A 150 8.59 2.57 4.20
CA ALA A 150 8.41 1.39 3.36
C ALA A 150 8.17 1.78 1.90
N MET A 151 7.31 2.77 1.65
CA MET A 151 7.02 3.25 0.29
C MET A 151 8.25 3.91 -0.36
N VAL A 152 9.00 4.73 0.37
CA VAL A 152 10.25 5.35 -0.13
C VAL A 152 11.29 4.28 -0.47
N THR A 153 11.50 3.31 0.42
CA THR A 153 12.47 2.21 0.24
C THR A 153 12.10 1.31 -0.95
N ALA A 154 10.79 1.12 -1.17
CA ALA A 154 10.25 0.40 -2.32
C ALA A 154 10.43 1.15 -3.66
N GLY A 155 11.07 2.33 -3.66
CA GLY A 155 11.35 3.13 -4.85
C GLY A 155 10.15 3.90 -5.36
N ARG A 156 9.13 4.15 -4.51
CA ARG A 156 7.98 4.96 -4.93
C ARG A 156 8.33 6.43 -5.04
N THR A 157 7.72 7.07 -6.03
CA THR A 157 7.70 8.53 -6.16
C THR A 157 6.68 9.14 -5.20
N ILE A 158 6.94 9.08 -3.89
CA ILE A 158 6.27 9.99 -2.97
C ILE A 158 6.90 11.36 -3.19
N SER A 159 6.07 12.36 -3.52
CA SER A 159 6.53 13.75 -3.51
C SER A 159 6.70 14.19 -2.06
N THR A 160 7.91 14.04 -1.52
CA THR A 160 8.25 14.62 -0.22
C THR A 160 8.54 16.10 -0.40
N GLY A 161 8.36 16.87 0.68
CA GLY A 161 8.74 18.28 0.70
C GLY A 161 10.25 18.52 0.79
N ASP A 162 11.06 17.45 0.81
CA ASP A 162 12.51 17.56 0.95
C ASP A 162 13.11 18.33 -0.22
N GLY A 163 13.94 19.32 0.11
CA GLY A 163 14.53 20.22 -0.88
C GLY A 163 13.57 21.26 -1.48
N ARG A 164 12.31 21.33 -1.03
CA ARG A 164 11.32 22.34 -1.45
C ARG A 164 11.10 23.38 -0.36
N LYS A 165 10.86 24.63 -0.74
CA LYS A 165 10.38 25.65 0.20
C LYS A 165 8.89 25.42 0.41
N LEU A 166 8.54 24.99 1.62
CA LEU A 166 7.15 24.82 2.04
C LEU A 166 6.72 26.01 2.89
N ARG A 167 5.52 26.52 2.61
CA ARG A 167 4.85 27.51 3.47
C ARG A 167 3.67 26.86 4.17
N LYS A 168 3.40 27.30 5.40
CA LYS A 168 2.16 26.94 6.09
C LYS A 168 0.97 27.60 5.41
N VAL A 169 -0.10 26.84 5.25
CA VAL A 169 -1.39 27.32 4.79
C VAL A 169 -2.33 27.33 6.01
N HIS A 170 -3.01 28.47 6.21
CA HIS A 170 -3.95 28.68 7.31
C HIS A 170 -5.38 28.36 6.86
#